data_AF-A0A7Y5SX32-F1
#
_entry.id   AF-A0A7Y5SX32-F1
#
_cell.length_a   1.000
_cell.length_b   1.000
_cell.length_c   1.000
_cell.angle_alpha   90.00
_cell.angle_beta   90.00
_cell.angle_gamma   90.00
#
_symmetry.space_group_name_H-M   'P 1'
#
loop_
_entity.id
_entity.type
_entity.pdbx_description
1 polymer ?
#
loop_
_entity_poly.entity_id
_entity_poly.type
_entity_poly.pdbx_seq_one_letter_code
_entity_poly.pdbx_strand_id
1 'polypeptide(L)'
;MNDTHDTARQWIAHARDAGVSARLEAIYAGVAREIEARAPACWASGRCCNFDKAGHLLYVTGLEAAYTLVRHAKGGVEAARSGVVTLTQAKRADCPFLIGNTCGVHTIKPLGCRVYFCDRSARVWQEDLTERAMREIRGLHDEAGIEYAYAEWRTLLAMVAAAL
;
A
#
# COMPACT_ATOMS: atom_id res chain seq x y z
N MET A 1 5.98 13.98 21.19
CA MET A 1 5.28 14.05 19.89
C MET A 1 6.36 14.03 18.83
N ASN A 2 6.55 12.90 18.17
CA ASN A 2 7.48 12.83 17.05
C ASN A 2 6.92 13.70 15.92
N ASP A 3 7.77 14.47 15.27
CA ASP A 3 7.37 15.26 14.10
C ASP A 3 6.84 14.28 13.03
N THR A 4 5.70 14.60 12.41
CA THR A 4 5.12 13.84 11.30
C THR A 4 6.16 13.63 10.19
N HIS A 5 7.05 14.60 9.98
CA HIS A 5 8.15 14.49 9.03
C HIS A 5 9.19 13.43 9.45
N ASP A 6 9.55 13.41 10.73
CA ASP A 6 10.51 12.45 11.28
C ASP A 6 9.98 11.01 11.21
N THR A 7 8.70 10.84 11.53
CA THR A 7 7.99 9.55 11.41
C THR A 7 8.00 9.05 9.97
N ALA A 8 7.68 9.91 9.00
CA ALA A 8 7.69 9.55 7.59
C ALA A 8 9.09 9.20 7.07
N ARG A 9 10.14 9.92 7.51
CA ARG A 9 11.54 9.57 7.20
C ARG A 9 11.94 8.20 7.76
N GLN A 10 11.49 7.88 8.98
CA GLN A 10 11.71 6.58 9.59
C GLN A 10 11.11 5.46 8.71
N TRP A 11 9.85 5.61 8.28
CA TRP A 11 9.22 4.64 7.37
C TRP A 11 9.98 4.48 6.05
N ILE A 12 10.44 5.59 5.45
CA ILE A 12 11.25 5.55 4.22
C ILE A 12 12.56 4.80 4.43
N ALA A 13 13.24 5.02 5.55
CA ALA A 13 14.48 4.32 5.89
C ALA A 13 14.25 2.80 5.99
N HIS A 14 13.23 2.36 6.73
CA HIS A 14 12.90 0.95 6.85
C HIS A 14 12.37 0.34 5.54
N ALA A 15 11.64 1.11 4.72
CA ALA A 15 11.24 0.67 3.38
C ALA A 15 12.43 0.46 2.41
N ARG A 16 13.60 1.07 2.70
CA ARG A 16 14.85 0.85 1.96
C ARG A 16 15.69 -0.28 2.56
N ASP A 17 15.49 -0.60 3.84
CA ASP A 17 16.14 -1.73 4.47
C ASP A 17 15.74 -3.03 3.78
N ALA A 18 16.74 -3.83 3.40
CA ALA A 18 16.53 -5.05 2.63
C ALA A 18 15.84 -6.14 3.46
N GLY A 19 16.14 -6.23 4.77
CA GLY A 19 15.54 -7.21 5.68
C GLY A 19 14.06 -6.91 5.92
N VAL A 20 13.73 -5.65 6.24
CA VAL A 20 12.34 -5.20 6.42
C VAL A 20 11.55 -5.37 5.13
N SER A 21 12.11 -4.94 4.00
CA SER A 21 11.50 -5.13 2.68
C SER A 21 11.21 -6.60 2.38
N ALA A 22 12.20 -7.48 2.57
CA ALA A 22 12.05 -8.91 2.30
C ALA A 22 10.98 -9.54 3.21
N ARG A 23 10.91 -9.11 4.48
CA ARG A 23 9.90 -9.60 5.42
C ARG A 23 8.48 -9.17 5.02
N LEU A 24 8.30 -7.91 4.62
CA LEU A 24 7.02 -7.41 4.09
C LEU A 24 6.62 -8.12 2.78
N GLU A 25 7.57 -8.28 1.85
CA GLU A 25 7.37 -9.02 0.60
C GLU A 25 7.00 -10.49 0.85
N ALA A 26 7.58 -11.13 1.88
CA ALA A 26 7.23 -12.50 2.28
C ALA A 26 5.79 -12.62 2.77
N ILE A 27 5.30 -11.65 3.56
CA ILE A 27 3.89 -11.57 3.98
C ILE A 27 2.99 -11.46 2.74
N TYR A 28 3.32 -10.54 1.82
CA TYR A 28 2.56 -10.39 0.57
C TYR A 28 2.56 -11.66 -0.29
N ALA A 29 3.69 -12.37 -0.35
CA ALA A 29 3.77 -13.64 -1.08
C ALA A 29 2.92 -14.73 -0.44
N GLY A 30 2.83 -14.77 0.90
CA GLY A 30 1.90 -15.65 1.63
C GLY A 30 0.44 -15.36 1.27
N VAL A 31 0.05 -14.10 1.32
CA VAL A 31 -1.28 -13.62 0.91
C VAL A 31 -1.58 -14.00 -0.55
N ALA A 32 -0.61 -13.83 -1.46
CA ALA A 32 -0.78 -14.18 -2.87
C ALA A 32 -1.05 -15.68 -3.08
N ARG A 33 -0.30 -16.57 -2.42
CA ARG A 33 -0.53 -18.02 -2.49
C ARG A 33 -1.92 -18.41 -2.00
N GLU A 34 -2.37 -17.76 -0.94
CA GLU A 34 -3.70 -17.99 -0.37
C GLU A 34 -4.84 -17.53 -1.28
N ILE A 35 -4.67 -16.38 -1.93
CA ILE A 35 -5.62 -15.90 -2.94
C ILE A 35 -5.64 -16.85 -4.14
N GLU A 36 -4.48 -17.27 -4.63
CA GLU A 36 -4.36 -18.19 -5.77
C GLU A 36 -5.08 -19.52 -5.51
N ALA A 37 -4.91 -20.10 -4.32
CA ALA A 37 -5.59 -21.33 -3.91
C ALA A 37 -7.13 -21.20 -3.88
N ARG A 38 -7.66 -19.98 -3.75
CA ARG A 38 -9.11 -19.68 -3.72
C ARG A 38 -9.65 -19.24 -5.07
N ALA A 39 -8.78 -18.80 -5.98
CA ALA A 39 -9.08 -18.36 -7.34
C ALA A 39 -10.33 -17.43 -7.47
N PRO A 40 -10.41 -16.32 -6.71
CA PRO A 40 -11.54 -15.41 -6.82
C PRO A 40 -11.68 -14.80 -8.20
N ALA A 41 -12.91 -14.53 -8.60
CA ALA A 41 -13.16 -13.77 -9.81
C ALA A 41 -12.85 -12.29 -9.59
N CYS A 42 -11.87 -11.74 -10.32
CA CYS A 42 -11.61 -10.30 -10.35
C CYS A 42 -12.15 -9.68 -11.64
N TRP A 43 -13.37 -9.13 -11.58
CA TRP A 43 -13.93 -8.41 -12.72
C TRP A 43 -13.45 -6.96 -12.80
N ALA A 44 -13.03 -6.39 -11.67
CA ALA A 44 -12.73 -4.96 -11.55
C ALA A 44 -11.48 -4.55 -12.35
N SER A 45 -10.45 -5.42 -12.45
CA SER A 45 -9.24 -5.19 -13.26
C SER A 45 -8.64 -3.77 -13.11
N GLY A 46 -8.61 -3.22 -11.89
CA GLY A 46 -8.12 -1.86 -11.60
C GLY A 46 -9.22 -0.79 -11.44
N ARG A 47 -10.48 -1.08 -11.76
CA ARG A 47 -11.63 -0.20 -11.46
C ARG A 47 -11.80 0.07 -9.96
N CYS A 48 -11.38 -0.87 -9.09
CA CYS A 48 -11.36 -0.68 -7.64
C CYS A 48 -10.38 0.42 -7.19
N CYS A 49 -9.41 0.80 -8.03
CA CYS A 49 -8.52 1.93 -7.77
C CYS A 49 -9.21 3.28 -8.03
N ASN A 50 -10.37 3.31 -8.69
CA ASN A 50 -11.20 4.52 -8.76
C ASN A 50 -12.07 4.61 -7.50
N PHE A 51 -11.47 5.09 -6.42
CA PHE A 51 -12.09 5.13 -5.08
C PHE A 51 -13.42 5.86 -5.03
N ASP A 52 -13.53 7.01 -5.70
CA ASP A 52 -14.76 7.78 -5.80
C ASP A 52 -15.89 6.99 -6.47
N LYS A 53 -15.64 6.45 -7.67
CA LYS A 53 -16.65 5.65 -8.39
C LYS A 53 -16.97 4.34 -7.69
N ALA A 54 -16.02 3.76 -6.98
CA ALA A 54 -16.20 2.52 -6.26
C ALA A 54 -16.83 2.73 -4.87
N GLY A 55 -16.84 3.96 -4.35
CA GLY A 55 -17.24 4.24 -2.97
C GLY A 55 -16.33 3.56 -1.94
N HIS A 56 -15.02 3.53 -2.21
CA HIS A 56 -14.05 2.85 -1.36
C HIS A 56 -13.05 3.83 -0.75
N LEU A 57 -12.56 3.48 0.43
CA LEU A 57 -11.32 4.02 0.97
C LEU A 57 -10.34 2.87 1.12
N LEU A 58 -9.08 3.13 0.83
CA LEU A 58 -8.00 2.19 1.11
C LEU A 58 -7.27 2.66 2.36
N TYR A 59 -7.15 1.79 3.34
CA TYR A 59 -6.32 2.01 4.53
C TYR A 59 -5.08 1.11 4.44
N VAL A 60 -3.95 1.64 4.87
CA VAL A 60 -2.64 0.96 4.84
C VAL A 60 -1.81 1.34 6.05
N THR A 61 -0.70 0.65 6.28
CA THR A 61 0.30 1.15 7.23
C THR A 61 1.25 2.17 6.62
N GLY A 62 1.85 3.01 7.47
CA GLY A 62 2.90 3.96 7.05
C GLY A 62 4.07 3.29 6.32
N LEU A 63 4.48 2.09 6.76
CA LEU A 63 5.51 1.29 6.12
C LEU A 63 5.10 0.85 4.71
N GLU A 64 3.86 0.42 4.51
CA GLU A 64 3.37 0.01 3.18
C GLU A 64 3.36 1.20 2.20
N ALA A 65 2.92 2.38 2.64
CA ALA A 65 2.97 3.61 1.84
C ALA A 65 4.41 4.00 1.46
N ALA A 66 5.33 3.95 2.42
CA ALA A 66 6.74 4.18 2.17
C ALA A 66 7.35 3.15 1.20
N TYR A 67 7.04 1.87 1.39
CA TYR A 67 7.48 0.79 0.52
C TYR A 67 7.03 1.01 -0.93
N THR A 68 5.75 1.28 -1.15
CA THR A 68 5.23 1.53 -2.51
C THR A 68 5.93 2.73 -3.15
N LEU A 69 6.10 3.85 -2.44
CA LEU A 69 6.73 5.03 -3.00
C LEU A 69 8.22 4.83 -3.29
N VAL A 70 8.97 4.23 -2.36
CA VAL A 70 10.41 3.93 -2.55
C VAL A 70 10.62 3.01 -3.75
N ARG A 71 9.78 1.98 -3.93
CA ARG A 71 9.91 1.05 -5.06
C ARG A 71 9.43 1.65 -6.38
N HIS A 72 8.40 2.48 -6.36
CA HIS A 72 7.98 3.24 -7.55
C HIS A 72 9.09 4.21 -8.00
N ALA A 73 9.80 4.82 -7.05
CA ALA A 73 10.87 5.78 -7.30
C ALA A 73 12.16 5.20 -7.88
N LYS A 74 12.33 3.87 -7.93
CA LYS A 74 13.53 3.23 -8.51
C LYS A 74 13.70 3.51 -10.02
N GLY A 75 12.73 4.18 -10.67
CA GLY A 75 12.89 4.79 -12.00
C GLY A 75 13.61 6.16 -12.03
N GLY A 76 14.00 6.72 -10.87
CA GLY A 76 14.72 7.99 -10.72
C GLY A 76 14.08 8.93 -9.68
N VAL A 77 14.90 9.55 -8.82
CA VAL A 77 14.44 10.40 -7.69
C VAL A 77 13.69 11.66 -8.14
N GLU A 78 14.11 12.30 -9.24
CA GLU A 78 13.42 13.48 -9.79
C GLU A 78 12.08 13.15 -10.44
N ALA A 79 11.99 12.04 -11.19
CA ALA A 79 10.73 11.56 -11.77
C ALA A 79 9.74 11.12 -10.67
N ALA A 80 10.26 10.52 -9.60
CA ALA A 80 9.47 10.13 -8.45
C ALA A 80 8.97 11.34 -7.66
N ARG A 81 9.84 12.31 -7.32
CA ARG A 81 9.41 13.53 -6.63
C ARG A 81 8.45 14.34 -7.48
N SER A 82 8.75 14.58 -8.76
CA SER A 82 7.87 15.34 -9.65
C SER A 82 6.53 14.61 -9.86
N GLY A 83 6.56 13.32 -10.18
CA GLY A 83 5.35 12.51 -10.39
C GLY A 83 4.51 12.35 -9.12
N VAL A 84 5.12 12.00 -7.98
CA VAL A 84 4.41 11.78 -6.71
C VAL A 84 3.91 13.10 -6.11
N VAL A 85 4.71 14.17 -6.13
CA VAL A 85 4.28 15.49 -5.63
C VAL A 85 3.13 16.03 -6.48
N THR A 86 3.18 15.91 -7.80
CA THR A 86 2.04 16.27 -8.66
C THR A 86 0.81 15.39 -8.39
N LEU A 87 1.00 14.10 -8.16
CA LEU A 87 -0.06 13.14 -7.86
C LEU A 87 -0.74 13.33 -6.50
N THR A 88 0.00 13.80 -5.47
CA THR A 88 -0.53 14.07 -4.12
C THR A 88 -1.04 15.51 -3.96
N GLN A 89 -0.58 16.46 -4.78
CA GLN A 89 -1.07 17.85 -4.79
C GLN A 89 -2.34 18.03 -5.64
N ALA A 90 -2.51 17.23 -6.69
CA ALA A 90 -3.81 17.10 -7.34
C ALA A 90 -4.75 16.38 -6.36
N LYS A 91 -5.84 17.03 -5.94
CA LYS A 91 -6.92 16.42 -5.13
C LYS A 91 -7.64 15.34 -5.94
N ARG A 92 -6.96 14.23 -6.22
CA ARG A 92 -7.51 13.09 -6.95
C ARG A 92 -8.49 12.35 -6.05
N ALA A 93 -9.71 12.16 -6.56
CA ALA A 93 -10.74 11.39 -5.88
C ALA A 93 -10.48 9.87 -5.99
N ASP A 94 -9.60 9.44 -6.90
CA ASP A 94 -9.15 8.07 -7.13
C ASP A 94 -7.72 7.82 -6.60
N CYS A 95 -7.22 6.59 -6.78
CA CYS A 95 -5.85 6.22 -6.45
C CYS A 95 -4.87 7.01 -7.34
N PRO A 96 -3.83 7.64 -6.77
CA PRO A 96 -2.85 8.38 -7.57
C PRO A 96 -2.09 7.50 -8.58
N PHE A 97 -2.03 6.19 -8.36
CA PHE A 97 -1.41 5.22 -9.27
C PHE A 97 -2.37 4.59 -10.30
N LEU A 98 -3.60 5.08 -10.43
CA LEU A 98 -4.52 4.64 -11.47
C LEU A 98 -4.10 5.21 -12.84
N ILE A 99 -3.80 4.32 -13.80
CA ILE A 99 -3.46 4.64 -15.19
C ILE A 99 -4.59 4.13 -16.08
N GLY A 100 -5.45 5.03 -16.55
CA GLY A 100 -6.69 4.64 -17.22
C GLY A 100 -7.56 3.78 -16.31
N ASN A 101 -7.69 2.48 -16.61
CA ASN A 101 -8.41 1.52 -15.79
C ASN A 101 -7.50 0.49 -15.10
N THR A 102 -6.17 0.64 -15.17
CA THR A 102 -5.21 -0.34 -14.64
C THR A 102 -4.42 0.23 -13.45
N CYS A 103 -3.96 -0.67 -12.57
CA CYS A 103 -3.13 -0.30 -11.43
C CYS A 103 -1.66 -0.17 -11.86
N GLY A 104 -1.11 1.05 -11.83
CA GLY A 104 0.29 1.33 -12.20
C GLY A 104 1.33 0.80 -11.21
N VAL A 105 0.90 0.36 -10.02
CA VAL A 105 1.77 -0.18 -8.96
C VAL A 105 1.39 -1.61 -8.57
N HIS A 106 0.80 -2.37 -9.50
CA HIS A 106 0.23 -3.68 -9.21
C HIS A 106 1.17 -4.64 -8.46
N THR A 107 2.47 -4.64 -8.79
CA THR A 107 3.48 -5.51 -8.17
C THR A 107 3.86 -5.08 -6.75
N ILE A 108 3.76 -3.79 -6.44
CA ILE A 108 4.21 -3.18 -5.18
C ILE A 108 3.05 -2.57 -4.38
N LYS A 109 1.80 -2.96 -4.70
CA LYS A 109 0.59 -2.50 -4.03
C LYS A 109 0.53 -2.94 -2.56
N PRO A 110 -0.16 -2.21 -1.67
CA PRO A 110 -0.31 -2.57 -0.26
C PRO A 110 -1.27 -3.75 -0.07
N LEU A 111 -1.31 -4.31 1.15
CA LEU A 111 -2.13 -5.46 1.54
C LEU A 111 -3.60 -5.29 1.18
N GLY A 112 -4.21 -4.14 1.52
CA GLY A 112 -5.63 -3.90 1.23
C GLY A 112 -5.97 -4.04 -0.25
N CYS A 113 -5.10 -3.59 -1.16
CA CYS A 113 -5.26 -3.79 -2.60
C CYS A 113 -4.99 -5.22 -3.09
N ARG A 114 -4.25 -6.02 -2.30
CA ARG A 114 -3.97 -7.44 -2.62
C ARG A 114 -5.18 -8.28 -2.29
N VAL A 115 -5.79 -8.06 -1.13
CA VAL A 115 -6.86 -8.90 -0.60
C VAL A 115 -8.23 -8.52 -1.16
N TYR A 116 -8.46 -7.27 -1.56
CA TYR A 116 -9.79 -6.83 -2.01
C TYR A 116 -10.22 -7.47 -3.35
N PHE A 117 -11.36 -8.17 -3.33
CA PHE A 117 -12.11 -8.65 -4.50
C PHE A 117 -13.60 -8.30 -4.37
N CYS A 118 -14.20 -7.83 -5.47
CA CYS A 118 -15.63 -7.52 -5.54
C CYS A 118 -16.54 -8.75 -5.51
N ASP A 119 -15.95 -9.94 -5.65
CA ASP A 119 -16.66 -11.21 -5.56
C ASP A 119 -17.27 -11.38 -4.16
N ARG A 120 -18.60 -11.50 -4.11
CA ARG A 120 -19.33 -11.65 -2.84
C ARG A 120 -18.98 -12.95 -2.12
N SER A 121 -18.67 -14.01 -2.86
CA SER A 121 -18.23 -15.28 -2.27
C SER A 121 -16.91 -15.14 -1.52
N ALA A 122 -16.16 -14.08 -1.83
CA ALA A 122 -14.86 -13.83 -1.24
C ALA A 122 -14.88 -13.04 0.06
N ARG A 123 -16.03 -12.49 0.47
CA ARG A 123 -16.13 -11.56 1.62
C ARG A 123 -15.53 -12.14 2.90
N VAL A 124 -15.99 -13.33 3.31
CA VAL A 124 -15.61 -13.92 4.61
C VAL A 124 -14.11 -14.21 4.66
N TRP A 125 -13.57 -14.90 3.65
CA TRP A 125 -12.15 -15.26 3.70
C TRP A 125 -11.22 -14.07 3.46
N GLN A 126 -11.67 -13.02 2.76
CA GLN A 126 -10.90 -11.78 2.59
C GLN A 126 -10.74 -11.04 3.92
N GLU A 127 -11.79 -10.99 4.73
CA GLU A 127 -11.74 -10.42 6.09
C GLU A 127 -10.73 -11.20 6.94
N ASP A 128 -10.85 -12.52 7.01
CA ASP A 128 -9.92 -13.38 7.76
C ASP A 128 -8.46 -13.26 7.29
N LEU A 129 -8.24 -13.20 5.97
CA LEU A 129 -6.91 -13.05 5.37
C LEU A 129 -6.32 -11.67 5.67
N THR A 130 -7.14 -10.61 5.59
CA THR A 130 -6.74 -9.25 5.94
C THR A 130 -6.31 -9.18 7.38
N GLU A 131 -7.12 -9.70 8.31
CA GLU A 131 -6.83 -9.66 9.74
C GLU A 131 -5.55 -10.43 10.10
N ARG A 132 -5.33 -11.60 9.51
CA ARG A 132 -4.08 -12.36 9.71
C ARG A 132 -2.86 -11.62 9.18
N ALA A 133 -2.91 -11.15 7.93
CA ALA A 133 -1.80 -10.45 7.33
C ALA A 133 -1.51 -9.10 8.01
N MET A 134 -2.53 -8.38 8.48
CA MET A 134 -2.37 -7.17 9.27
C MET A 134 -1.70 -7.44 10.63
N ARG A 135 -1.99 -8.57 11.28
CA ARG A 135 -1.25 -8.99 12.48
C ARG A 135 0.23 -9.25 12.18
N GLU A 136 0.54 -9.90 11.07
CA GLU A 136 1.93 -10.13 10.65
C GLU A 136 2.66 -8.80 10.33
N ILE A 137 2.01 -7.87 9.62
CA ILE A 137 2.57 -6.55 9.35
C ILE A 137 2.77 -5.76 10.66
N ARG A 138 1.81 -5.80 11.58
CA ARG A 138 1.99 -5.19 12.91
C ARG A 138 3.16 -5.82 13.67
N GLY A 139 3.30 -7.14 13.64
CA GLY A 139 4.46 -7.83 14.22
C GLY A 139 5.78 -7.37 13.61
N LEU A 140 5.85 -7.16 12.29
CA LEU A 140 7.02 -6.57 11.63
C LEU A 140 7.31 -5.15 12.16
N HIS A 141 6.29 -4.32 12.37
CA HIS A 141 6.48 -3.00 12.97
C HIS A 141 7.09 -3.10 14.38
N ASP A 142 6.55 -3.99 15.21
CA ASP A 142 7.02 -4.19 16.58
C ASP A 142 8.47 -4.73 16.60
N GLU A 143 8.78 -5.75 15.80
CA GLU A 143 10.09 -6.40 15.71
C GLU A 143 11.20 -5.44 15.22
N ALA A 144 10.88 -4.57 14.27
CA ALA A 144 11.84 -3.64 13.66
C ALA A 144 11.83 -2.24 14.30
N GLY A 145 11.02 -2.01 15.34
CA GLY A 145 10.91 -0.71 16.01
C GLY A 145 10.36 0.41 15.12
N ILE A 146 9.46 0.07 14.19
CA ILE A 146 8.89 0.99 13.21
C ILE A 146 7.63 1.60 13.79
N GLU A 147 7.55 2.93 13.86
CA GLU A 147 6.34 3.61 14.34
C GLU A 147 5.10 3.13 13.57
N TYR A 148 4.07 2.69 14.28
CA TYR A 148 2.87 2.14 13.66
C TYR A 148 1.83 3.24 13.43
N ALA A 149 1.50 3.48 12.17
CA ALA A 149 0.32 4.25 11.78
C ALA A 149 -0.50 3.44 10.78
N TYR A 150 -1.82 3.43 10.95
CA TYR A 150 -2.78 2.86 10.02
C TYR A 150 -3.82 3.92 9.65
N ALA A 151 -3.80 4.36 8.40
CA ALA A 151 -4.63 5.48 7.96
C ALA A 151 -4.92 5.38 6.46
N GLU A 152 -5.72 6.33 5.96
CA GLU A 152 -6.13 6.38 4.57
C GLU A 152 -4.92 6.57 3.63
N TRP A 153 -4.97 5.86 2.51
CA TRP A 153 -3.88 5.70 1.55
C TRP A 153 -3.31 7.02 1.03
N ARG A 154 -4.16 7.93 0.56
CA ARG A 154 -3.74 9.22 0.01
C ARG A 154 -3.17 10.11 1.11
N THR A 155 -3.69 10.04 2.33
CA THR A 155 -3.11 10.73 3.49
C THR A 155 -1.68 10.27 3.76
N LEU A 156 -1.45 8.96 3.89
CA LEU A 156 -0.11 8.43 4.16
C LEU A 156 0.85 8.63 2.99
N LEU A 157 0.38 8.51 1.75
CA LEU A 157 1.18 8.85 0.57
C LEU A 157 1.65 10.32 0.60
N ALA A 158 0.76 11.26 0.92
CA ALA A 158 1.12 12.68 1.00
C ALA A 158 2.17 12.94 2.10
N MET A 159 2.04 12.29 3.26
CA MET A 159 3.00 12.37 4.36
C MET A 159 4.39 11.85 3.95
N VAL A 160 4.43 10.67 3.33
CA VAL A 160 5.69 10.06 2.87
C VAL A 160 6.30 10.89 1.73
N ALA A 161 5.49 11.35 0.77
CA ALA A 161 5.95 12.16 -0.35
C ALA A 161 6.61 13.46 0.10
N ALA A 162 6.09 14.11 1.14
CA ALA A 162 6.68 15.30 1.72
C ALA A 162 8.02 15.04 2.43
N ALA A 163 8.34 13.79 2.76
CA ALA A 163 9.54 13.36 3.48
C ALA A 163 10.61 12.67 2.61
N LEU A 164 10.29 12.32 1.36
CA LEU A 164 11.24 11.86 0.33
C LEU A 164 12.13 13.02 -0.14
#